data_AF-A0A559LZ88-F1
#
_entry.id   AF-A0A559LZ88-F1
#
_cell.length_a   1.000
_cell.length_b   1.000
_cell.length_c   1.000
_cell.angle_alpha   90.00
_cell.angle_beta   90.00
_cell.angle_gamma   90.00
#
_symmetry.space_group_name_H-M   'P 1'
#
loop_
_entity.id
_entity.type
_entity.pdbx_description
1 polymer ?
#
loop_
_entity_poly.entity_id
_entity_poly.type
_entity_poly.pdbx_seq_one_letter_code
_entity_poly.pdbx_strand_id
1 'polypeptide(L)'
;MAARPGEELVATLFADLHYYYGSPTAKPPHHRFDKGSYVYLFENASQRRARIEVANNAGTPEQDAFNGHLDGAHVQYSYKHSTLITLTVDGPSQTYAHAPTDSQEWHLPTFDPKNDRKYMYKLHTVDIYFWTKEDALQFLNGVRRVLPQQQVAVLDEPVAPPPHQNEMSPVVQQLENVAITDPSYQQGRTRDSRTAAAPSFPGPPGPPISATPQSQEASNFAPMAYNPAAPAAPEVIQHRVKTPPPEDGAGNPLVAAATSDQGQTYGVPFQNPGGFSGPPQAAPQQS
;
A
#
# COMPACT_ATOMS: atom_id res chain seq x y z
N MET A 1 -16.41 13.07 -18.04
CA MET A 1 -16.30 11.67 -18.54
C MET A 1 -17.66 11.03 -18.45
N ALA A 2 -18.02 10.16 -19.40
CA ALA A 2 -19.36 9.58 -19.47
C ALA A 2 -19.29 8.08 -19.72
N ALA A 3 -20.21 7.34 -19.09
CA ALA A 3 -20.39 5.92 -19.37
C ALA A 3 -20.86 5.74 -20.82
N ARG A 4 -20.30 4.74 -21.51
CA ARG A 4 -20.77 4.34 -22.85
C ARG A 4 -22.02 3.46 -22.71
N PRO A 5 -22.81 3.25 -23.78
CA PRO A 5 -23.98 2.38 -23.72
C PRO A 5 -23.65 0.98 -23.15
N GLY A 6 -24.37 0.58 -22.11
CA GLY A 6 -24.18 -0.69 -21.41
C GLY A 6 -23.06 -0.70 -20.36
N GLU A 7 -22.32 0.40 -20.21
CA GLU A 7 -21.38 0.59 -19.11
C GLU A 7 -22.04 1.27 -17.91
N GLU A 8 -21.58 0.92 -16.72
CA GLU A 8 -21.90 1.59 -15.46
C GLU A 8 -20.62 2.13 -14.82
N LEU A 9 -20.67 3.35 -14.27
CA LEU A 9 -19.55 3.92 -13.51
C LEU A 9 -19.54 3.29 -12.10
N VAL A 10 -18.59 2.39 -11.85
CA VAL A 10 -18.54 1.63 -10.58
C VAL A 10 -17.56 2.22 -9.56
N ALA A 11 -16.61 3.05 -9.99
CA ALA A 11 -15.73 3.78 -9.08
C ALA A 11 -15.26 5.11 -9.68
N THR A 12 -15.17 6.13 -8.82
CA THR A 12 -14.46 7.39 -9.08
C THR A 12 -13.45 7.56 -7.96
N LEU A 13 -12.18 7.43 -8.28
CA LEU A 13 -11.08 7.30 -7.32
C LEU A 13 -10.04 8.39 -7.59
N PHE A 14 -9.13 8.58 -6.64
CA PHE A 14 -8.04 9.54 -6.74
C PHE A 14 -6.69 8.85 -6.49
N ALA A 15 -5.73 9.13 -7.35
CA ALA A 15 -4.42 8.46 -7.31
C ALA A 15 -3.32 9.33 -7.92
N ASP A 16 -2.08 9.02 -7.56
CA ASP A 16 -0.91 9.43 -8.33
C ASP A 16 -0.58 8.32 -9.34
N LEU A 17 -0.15 8.68 -10.56
CA LEU A 17 0.10 7.71 -11.62
C LEU A 17 1.52 7.84 -12.18
N HIS A 18 2.14 6.67 -12.42
CA HIS A 18 3.38 6.55 -13.17
C HIS A 18 3.12 5.81 -14.47
N TYR A 19 3.25 6.53 -15.58
CA TYR A 19 3.10 6.02 -16.94
C TYR A 19 4.44 5.59 -17.50
N TYR A 20 4.50 4.40 -18.08
CA TYR A 20 5.64 3.90 -18.83
C TYR A 20 5.23 3.68 -20.30
N TYR A 21 5.98 4.24 -21.24
CA TYR A 21 5.72 4.09 -22.68
C TYR A 21 6.47 2.91 -23.32
N GLY A 22 7.30 2.23 -22.53
CA GLY A 22 7.95 0.98 -22.85
C GLY A 22 8.15 0.16 -21.57
N SER A 23 8.94 -0.91 -21.65
CA SER A 23 9.28 -1.71 -20.46
C SER A 23 9.81 -0.81 -19.33
N PRO A 24 9.37 -0.97 -18.07
CA PRO A 24 9.92 -0.25 -16.92
C PRO A 24 11.44 -0.40 -16.73
N THR A 25 12.04 -1.44 -17.34
CA THR A 25 13.49 -1.71 -17.30
C THR A 25 14.26 -1.16 -18.51
N ALA A 26 13.59 -0.49 -19.45
CA ALA A 26 14.21 0.05 -20.66
C ALA A 26 15.25 1.15 -20.36
N LYS A 27 16.25 1.26 -21.25
CA LYS A 27 17.33 2.25 -21.14
C LYS A 27 17.53 2.95 -22.50
N PRO A 28 17.34 4.28 -22.62
CA PRO A 28 16.91 5.20 -21.55
C PRO A 28 15.44 4.95 -21.16
N PRO A 29 15.06 5.28 -19.92
CA PRO A 29 13.67 5.19 -19.49
C PRO A 29 12.83 6.26 -20.20
N HIS A 30 11.60 5.90 -20.59
CA HIS A 30 10.60 6.85 -21.08
C HIS A 30 9.33 6.68 -20.25
N HIS A 31 9.11 7.62 -19.35
CA HIS A 31 8.00 7.59 -18.40
C HIS A 31 7.56 9.01 -18.01
N ARG A 32 6.37 9.10 -17.44
CA ARG A 32 5.78 10.34 -16.91
C ARG A 32 5.12 10.04 -15.56
N PHE A 33 5.17 10.98 -14.64
CA PHE A 33 4.49 10.87 -13.35
C PHE A 33 3.55 12.06 -13.17
N ASP A 34 2.29 11.79 -12.84
CA ASP A 34 1.27 12.80 -12.55
C ASP A 34 0.73 12.59 -11.15
N LYS A 35 0.59 13.69 -10.41
CA LYS A 35 0.00 13.68 -9.07
C LYS A 35 -1.46 14.07 -9.14
N GLY A 36 -2.27 13.44 -8.30
CA GLY A 36 -3.66 13.83 -8.09
C GLY A 36 -4.52 13.75 -9.34
N SER A 37 -4.59 12.57 -9.94
CA SER A 37 -5.43 12.31 -11.10
C SER A 37 -6.72 11.60 -10.70
N TYR A 38 -7.78 11.84 -11.46
CA TYR A 38 -9.03 11.12 -11.31
C TYR A 38 -8.97 9.81 -12.08
N VAL A 39 -9.30 8.70 -11.40
CA VAL A 39 -9.38 7.37 -11.98
C VAL A 39 -10.84 6.92 -11.98
N TYR A 40 -11.37 6.63 -13.15
CA TYR A 40 -12.74 6.17 -13.34
C TYR A 40 -12.72 4.72 -13.81
N LEU A 41 -13.50 3.88 -13.14
CA LEU A 41 -13.69 2.49 -13.51
C LEU A 41 -15.12 2.31 -14.00
N PHE A 42 -15.24 1.87 -15.24
CA PHE A 42 -16.50 1.54 -15.88
C PHE A 42 -16.61 0.02 -16.03
N GLU A 43 -17.77 -0.54 -15.73
CA GLU A 43 -18.06 -1.97 -15.83
C GLU A 43 -19.14 -2.21 -16.87
N ASN A 44 -18.97 -3.22 -17.70
CA ASN A 44 -20.02 -3.79 -18.53
C ASN A 44 -20.21 -5.26 -18.14
N ALA A 45 -21.09 -5.52 -17.18
CA ALA A 45 -21.36 -6.86 -16.65
C ALA A 45 -21.89 -7.83 -17.73
N SER A 46 -22.64 -7.31 -18.71
CA SER A 46 -23.19 -8.12 -19.81
C SER A 46 -22.10 -8.68 -20.71
N GLN A 47 -21.04 -7.88 -20.96
CA GLN A 47 -19.90 -8.29 -21.78
C GLN A 47 -18.75 -8.87 -20.96
N ARG A 48 -18.83 -8.82 -19.61
CA ARG A 48 -17.73 -9.13 -18.69
C ARG A 48 -16.46 -8.34 -19.02
N ARG A 49 -16.62 -7.03 -19.22
CA ARG A 49 -15.52 -6.11 -19.55
C ARG A 49 -15.46 -4.97 -18.56
N ALA A 50 -14.28 -4.42 -18.39
CA ALA A 50 -14.06 -3.17 -17.67
C ALA A 50 -13.26 -2.20 -18.53
N ARG A 51 -13.53 -0.91 -18.37
CA ARG A 51 -12.81 0.18 -19.00
C ARG A 51 -12.31 1.13 -17.93
N ILE A 52 -11.04 1.49 -18.00
CA ILE A 52 -10.46 2.55 -17.19
C ILE A 52 -10.40 3.84 -17.99
N GLU A 53 -10.63 4.96 -17.32
CA GLU A 53 -10.34 6.29 -17.84
C GLU A 53 -9.63 7.08 -16.75
N VAL A 54 -8.59 7.80 -17.13
CA VAL A 54 -7.84 8.65 -16.19
C VAL A 54 -7.78 10.06 -16.73
N ALA A 55 -8.06 11.04 -15.89
CA ALA A 55 -7.79 12.44 -16.18
C ALA A 55 -6.72 12.99 -15.24
N ASN A 56 -5.63 13.44 -15.85
CA ASN A 56 -4.58 14.19 -15.18
C ASN A 56 -4.93 15.68 -15.24
N ASN A 57 -4.58 16.44 -14.20
CA ASN A 57 -4.73 17.90 -14.16
C ASN A 57 -6.14 18.38 -14.56
N ALA A 58 -7.18 17.66 -14.12
CA ALA A 58 -8.56 17.94 -14.52
C ALA A 58 -8.98 19.37 -14.12
N GLY A 59 -9.50 20.13 -15.08
CA GLY A 59 -9.91 21.53 -14.89
C GLY A 59 -8.78 22.55 -15.06
N THR A 60 -7.56 22.14 -15.43
CA THR A 60 -6.45 23.06 -15.74
C THR A 60 -6.13 23.08 -17.24
N PRO A 61 -5.35 24.06 -17.73
CA PRO A 61 -4.88 24.09 -19.12
C PRO A 61 -4.00 22.89 -19.53
N GLU A 62 -3.39 22.23 -18.55
CA GLU A 62 -2.50 21.07 -18.73
C GLU A 62 -3.27 19.73 -18.72
N GLN A 63 -4.60 19.77 -18.67
CA GLN A 63 -5.43 18.58 -18.65
C GLN A 63 -5.14 17.66 -19.84
N ASP A 64 -4.92 16.39 -19.53
CA ASP A 64 -4.98 15.31 -20.51
C ASP A 64 -5.57 14.04 -19.89
N ALA A 65 -5.87 13.09 -20.75
CA ALA A 65 -6.54 11.87 -20.35
C ALA A 65 -6.17 10.73 -21.29
N PHE A 66 -6.31 9.51 -20.78
CA PHE A 66 -6.37 8.31 -21.60
C PHE A 66 -7.55 7.45 -21.15
N ASN A 67 -7.97 6.55 -22.03
CA ASN A 67 -8.90 5.49 -21.70
C ASN A 67 -8.44 4.19 -22.34
N GLY A 68 -8.89 3.06 -21.81
CA GLY A 68 -8.62 1.77 -22.40
C GLY A 68 -9.42 0.67 -21.73
N HIS A 69 -9.80 -0.33 -22.52
CA HIS A 69 -10.40 -1.53 -21.95
C HIS A 69 -9.34 -2.42 -21.31
N LEU A 70 -9.71 -3.06 -20.20
CA LEU A 70 -8.81 -3.92 -19.43
C LEU A 70 -8.71 -5.34 -20.00
N ASP A 71 -9.39 -5.68 -21.10
CA ASP A 71 -9.43 -7.07 -21.61
C ASP A 71 -8.07 -7.59 -22.09
N GLY A 72 -7.17 -6.69 -22.51
CA GLY A 72 -5.79 -7.02 -22.87
C GLY A 72 -4.79 -6.70 -21.76
N ALA A 73 -5.24 -6.17 -20.62
CA ALA A 73 -4.37 -5.71 -19.56
C ALA A 73 -4.18 -6.78 -18.48
N HIS A 74 -2.97 -6.85 -17.92
CA HIS A 74 -2.70 -7.60 -16.71
C HIS A 74 -2.71 -6.66 -15.50
N VAL A 75 -3.43 -7.04 -14.45
CA VAL A 75 -3.64 -6.26 -13.23
C VAL A 75 -2.90 -6.97 -12.10
N GLN A 76 -1.96 -6.29 -11.47
CA GLN A 76 -1.21 -6.81 -10.34
C GLN A 76 -1.46 -5.96 -9.09
N TYR A 77 -1.72 -6.63 -7.97
CA TYR A 77 -1.84 -6.04 -6.64
C TYR A 77 -1.05 -6.89 -5.64
N SER A 78 -0.34 -6.26 -4.71
CA SER A 78 0.38 -6.95 -3.62
C SER A 78 -0.06 -6.38 -2.28
N TYR A 79 -0.30 -7.25 -1.30
CA TYR A 79 -0.59 -6.81 0.06
C TYR A 79 0.59 -6.15 0.76
N LYS A 80 1.83 -6.28 0.25
CA LYS A 80 3.00 -5.52 0.74
C LYS A 80 2.95 -4.05 0.35
N HIS A 81 2.37 -3.74 -0.80
CA HIS A 81 2.13 -2.37 -1.29
C HIS A 81 0.64 -2.16 -1.50
N SER A 82 -0.11 -2.11 -0.39
CA SER A 82 -1.58 -2.18 -0.39
C SER A 82 -2.31 -1.01 -1.05
N THR A 83 -1.59 0.00 -1.52
CA THR A 83 -2.14 1.16 -2.25
C THR A 83 -1.71 1.18 -3.72
N LEU A 84 -0.86 0.25 -4.14
CA LEU A 84 -0.34 0.17 -5.50
C LEU A 84 -1.09 -0.89 -6.30
N ILE A 85 -1.57 -0.50 -7.47
CA ILE A 85 -2.00 -1.41 -8.53
C ILE A 85 -1.18 -1.13 -9.78
N THR A 86 -0.60 -2.18 -10.36
CA THR A 86 0.14 -2.10 -11.61
C THR A 86 -0.72 -2.67 -12.73
N LEU A 87 -0.94 -1.89 -13.79
CA LEU A 87 -1.56 -2.31 -15.03
C LEU A 87 -0.49 -2.46 -16.11
N THR A 88 -0.42 -3.62 -16.76
CA THR A 88 0.45 -3.84 -17.93
C THR A 88 -0.43 -4.09 -19.16
N VAL A 89 -0.37 -3.19 -20.13
CA VAL A 89 -1.11 -3.25 -21.39
C VAL A 89 -0.51 -4.34 -22.28
N ASP A 90 -1.35 -5.16 -22.89
CA ASP A 90 -0.93 -6.32 -23.69
C ASP A 90 0.01 -7.24 -22.90
N GLY A 91 -0.47 -7.72 -21.75
CA GLY A 91 0.31 -8.52 -20.79
C GLY A 91 1.09 -9.69 -21.40
N PRO A 92 1.93 -10.39 -20.62
CA PRO A 92 2.91 -11.36 -21.14
C PRO A 92 2.31 -12.50 -21.97
N SER A 93 1.00 -12.73 -21.87
CA SER A 93 0.26 -13.61 -22.77
C SER A 93 -0.56 -12.79 -23.76
N GLN A 94 -0.04 -12.61 -24.98
CA GLN A 94 -0.83 -12.08 -26.11
C GLN A 94 -2.02 -12.96 -26.53
N THR A 95 -2.26 -14.07 -25.82
CA THR A 95 -3.37 -15.01 -26.10
C THR A 95 -4.74 -14.39 -25.85
N TYR A 96 -4.83 -13.35 -25.03
CA TYR A 96 -6.08 -12.61 -24.74
C TYR A 96 -6.13 -11.23 -25.39
N ALA A 97 -5.20 -10.92 -26.30
CA ALA A 97 -5.18 -9.65 -27.00
C ALA A 97 -6.40 -9.55 -27.94
N HIS A 98 -7.48 -8.95 -27.45
CA HIS A 98 -8.55 -8.49 -28.30
C HIS A 98 -8.00 -7.34 -29.16
N ALA A 99 -8.26 -7.40 -30.47
CA ALA A 99 -7.87 -6.32 -31.37
C ALA A 99 -8.44 -4.99 -30.84
N PRO A 100 -7.62 -3.93 -30.68
CA PRO A 100 -8.09 -2.66 -30.16
C PRO A 100 -9.20 -2.14 -31.07
N THR A 101 -10.40 -1.99 -30.51
CA THR A 101 -11.59 -1.49 -31.24
C THR A 101 -11.38 -0.06 -31.72
N ASP A 102 -10.53 0.70 -31.01
CA ASP A 102 -10.15 2.07 -31.34
C ASP A 102 -8.62 2.20 -31.27
N SER A 103 -8.05 2.78 -32.34
CA SER A 103 -6.60 2.98 -32.52
C SER A 103 -5.95 3.88 -31.47
N GLN A 104 -6.73 4.66 -30.71
CA GLN A 104 -6.23 5.62 -29.71
C GLN A 104 -6.35 5.14 -28.26
N GLU A 105 -6.90 3.95 -28.00
CA GLU A 105 -6.92 3.40 -26.63
C GLU A 105 -5.50 3.25 -26.08
N TRP A 106 -5.34 3.47 -24.78
CA TRP A 106 -4.06 3.38 -24.09
C TRP A 106 -2.98 4.33 -24.63
N HIS A 107 -3.34 5.50 -25.15
CA HIS A 107 -2.35 6.52 -25.52
C HIS A 107 -2.46 7.78 -24.67
N LEU A 108 -1.32 8.40 -24.40
CA LEU A 108 -1.22 9.66 -23.65
C LEU A 108 -0.26 10.62 -24.36
N PRO A 109 -0.59 11.92 -24.46
CA PRO A 109 0.28 12.88 -25.11
C PRO A 109 1.48 13.17 -24.20
N THR A 110 2.70 12.91 -24.64
CA THR A 110 3.92 13.08 -23.84
C THR A 110 5.09 13.50 -24.70
N PHE A 111 6.04 14.22 -24.11
CA PHE A 111 7.26 14.59 -24.80
C PHE A 111 8.11 13.35 -25.11
N ASP A 112 8.83 13.40 -26.23
CA ASP A 112 9.82 12.39 -26.56
C ASP A 112 10.96 12.37 -25.51
N PRO A 113 11.78 11.31 -25.45
CA PRO A 113 12.85 11.21 -24.46
C PRO A 113 13.88 12.36 -24.51
N LYS A 114 13.95 13.09 -25.62
CA LYS A 114 14.79 14.29 -25.79
C LYS A 114 14.10 15.59 -25.36
N ASN A 115 12.81 15.52 -25.06
CA ASN A 115 11.97 16.64 -24.65
C ASN A 115 11.81 17.74 -25.72
N ASP A 116 11.86 17.37 -26.99
CA ASP A 116 11.75 18.26 -28.15
C ASP A 116 10.31 18.38 -28.66
N ARG A 117 9.56 17.27 -28.69
CA ARG A 117 8.23 17.22 -29.32
C ARG A 117 7.26 16.33 -28.53
N LYS A 118 5.99 16.77 -28.46
CA LYS A 118 4.90 16.01 -27.84
C LYS A 118 4.24 15.10 -28.88
N TYR A 119 4.14 13.81 -28.59
CA TYR A 119 3.45 12.82 -29.41
C TYR A 119 2.46 12.01 -28.58
N MET A 120 1.57 11.30 -29.26
CA MET A 120 0.61 10.39 -28.65
C MET A 120 1.29 9.02 -28.49
N TYR A 121 1.83 8.76 -27.30
CA TYR A 121 2.57 7.53 -27.03
C TYR A 121 1.66 6.45 -26.47
N LYS A 122 1.81 5.21 -26.97
CA LYS A 122 1.14 4.05 -26.41
C LYS A 122 1.72 3.75 -25.02
N LEU A 123 0.84 3.52 -24.05
CA LEU A 123 1.17 3.08 -22.71
C LEU A 123 1.51 1.59 -22.72
N HIS A 124 2.58 1.24 -22.02
CA HIS A 124 2.99 -0.13 -21.77
C HIS A 124 2.60 -0.55 -20.34
N THR A 125 2.97 0.26 -19.35
CA THR A 125 2.66 0.00 -17.94
C THR A 125 2.13 1.27 -17.29
N VAL A 126 1.18 1.12 -16.38
CA VAL A 126 0.66 2.19 -15.54
C VAL A 126 0.69 1.71 -14.09
N ASP A 127 1.50 2.33 -13.26
CA ASP A 127 1.43 2.16 -11.81
C ASP A 127 0.48 3.20 -11.23
N ILE A 128 -0.53 2.72 -10.50
CA ILE A 128 -1.57 3.53 -9.88
C ILE A 128 -1.37 3.48 -8.37
N TYR A 129 -0.97 4.61 -7.80
CA TYR A 129 -0.79 4.78 -6.36
C TYR A 129 -2.02 5.44 -5.78
N PHE A 130 -2.98 4.62 -5.35
CA PHE A 130 -4.15 5.10 -4.64
C PHE A 130 -3.76 5.75 -3.31
N TRP A 131 -4.53 6.75 -2.89
CA TRP A 131 -4.25 7.44 -1.64
C TRP A 131 -4.62 6.61 -0.41
N THR A 132 -5.61 5.74 -0.55
CA THR A 132 -6.06 4.84 0.50
C THR A 132 -6.02 3.39 0.02
N LYS A 133 -5.89 2.46 0.97
CA LYS A 133 -5.97 1.02 0.68
C LYS A 133 -7.39 0.66 0.24
N GLU A 134 -8.39 1.31 0.82
CA GLU A 134 -9.80 1.10 0.56
C GLU A 134 -10.12 1.39 -0.91
N ASP A 135 -9.58 2.47 -1.47
CA ASP A 135 -9.72 2.82 -2.89
C ASP A 135 -9.06 1.77 -3.80
N ALA A 136 -7.85 1.32 -3.45
CA ALA A 136 -7.16 0.26 -4.19
C ALA A 136 -7.98 -1.03 -4.20
N LEU A 137 -8.55 -1.42 -3.05
CA LEU A 137 -9.42 -2.59 -2.94
C LEU A 137 -10.74 -2.39 -3.69
N GLN A 138 -11.33 -1.20 -3.68
CA GLN A 138 -12.54 -0.89 -4.46
C GLN A 138 -12.28 -1.09 -5.95
N PHE A 139 -11.16 -0.57 -6.46
CA PHE A 139 -10.74 -0.79 -7.84
C PHE A 139 -10.55 -2.28 -8.15
N LEU A 140 -9.74 -2.97 -7.33
CA LEU A 140 -9.43 -4.39 -7.52
C LEU A 140 -10.69 -5.27 -7.52
N ASN A 141 -11.62 -5.01 -6.61
CA ASN A 141 -12.88 -5.75 -6.53
C ASN A 141 -13.75 -5.50 -7.77
N GLY A 142 -13.86 -4.26 -8.24
CA GLY A 142 -14.57 -3.94 -9.49
C GLY A 142 -14.00 -4.70 -10.69
N VAL A 143 -12.68 -4.75 -10.80
CA VAL A 143 -11.97 -5.49 -11.84
C VAL A 143 -12.21 -7.01 -11.74
N ARG A 144 -12.08 -7.61 -10.55
CA ARG A 144 -12.24 -9.07 -10.33
C ARG A 144 -13.64 -9.59 -10.62
N ARG A 145 -14.66 -8.73 -10.62
CA ARG A 145 -16.04 -9.13 -10.96
C ARG A 145 -16.20 -9.48 -12.44
N VAL A 146 -15.45 -8.83 -13.33
CA VAL A 146 -15.64 -8.95 -14.77
C VAL A 146 -14.45 -9.57 -15.50
N LEU A 147 -13.22 -9.33 -15.05
CA LEU A 147 -12.06 -9.88 -15.74
C LEU A 147 -11.80 -11.35 -15.36
N PRO A 148 -11.28 -12.17 -16.30
CA PRO A 148 -10.77 -13.51 -16.00
C PRO A 148 -9.71 -13.50 -14.91
N GLN A 149 -9.70 -14.52 -14.05
CA GLN A 149 -8.74 -14.62 -12.94
C GLN A 149 -7.28 -14.64 -13.42
N GLN A 150 -7.01 -15.15 -14.63
CA GLN A 150 -5.67 -15.19 -15.21
C GLN A 150 -5.10 -13.79 -15.52
N GLN A 151 -5.97 -12.78 -15.64
CA GLN A 151 -5.55 -11.39 -15.86
C GLN A 151 -5.27 -10.65 -14.57
N VAL A 152 -5.63 -11.21 -13.40
CA VAL A 152 -5.50 -10.54 -12.11
C VAL A 152 -4.56 -11.34 -11.19
N ALA A 153 -3.38 -10.80 -10.93
CA ALA A 153 -2.44 -11.34 -9.98
C ALA A 153 -2.58 -10.63 -8.62
N VAL A 154 -2.94 -11.40 -7.58
CA VAL A 154 -2.95 -10.95 -6.20
C VAL A 154 -1.80 -11.64 -5.46
N LEU A 155 -0.85 -10.86 -4.97
CA LEU A 155 0.39 -11.33 -4.36
C LEU A 155 0.42 -11.05 -2.86
N ASP A 156 1.16 -11.89 -2.12
CA ASP A 156 1.41 -11.73 -0.68
C ASP A 156 0.12 -11.74 0.17
N GLU A 157 -0.93 -12.45 -0.27
CA GLU A 157 -2.19 -12.53 0.47
C GLU A 157 -1.95 -13.07 1.89
N PRO A 158 -2.44 -12.37 2.95
CA PRO A 158 -2.29 -12.83 4.32
C PRO A 158 -2.90 -14.22 4.45
N VAL A 159 -2.11 -15.18 4.93
CA VAL A 159 -2.61 -16.52 5.25
C VAL A 159 -3.68 -16.33 6.31
N ALA A 160 -4.93 -16.68 5.98
CA ALA A 160 -6.00 -16.67 6.97
C ALA A 160 -5.55 -17.54 8.16
N PRO A 161 -5.70 -17.07 9.41
CA PRO A 161 -5.42 -17.92 10.55
C PRO A 161 -6.22 -19.21 10.38
N PRO A 162 -5.60 -20.38 10.63
CA PRO A 162 -6.30 -21.65 10.49
C PRO A 162 -7.60 -21.56 11.29
N PRO A 163 -8.72 -22.10 10.76
CA PRO A 163 -9.95 -22.14 11.54
C PRO A 163 -9.59 -22.82 12.88
N HIS A 164 -9.81 -22.12 13.99
CA HIS A 164 -9.54 -22.60 15.34
C HIS A 164 -10.42 -23.84 15.61
N GLN A 165 -10.08 -24.99 15.04
CA GLN A 165 -10.83 -26.22 15.21
C GLN A 165 -10.49 -26.92 16.52
N ASN A 166 -9.53 -26.43 17.32
CA ASN A 166 -9.10 -27.13 18.54
C ASN A 166 -8.65 -26.27 19.72
N GLU A 167 -8.98 -24.98 19.77
CA GLU A 167 -8.81 -24.19 21.02
C GLU A 167 -10.05 -24.31 21.93
N MET A 168 -10.51 -25.54 22.16
CA MET A 168 -11.21 -25.82 23.41
C MET A 168 -10.11 -25.79 24.48
N SER A 169 -10.07 -24.73 25.29
CA SER A 169 -9.20 -24.69 26.46
C SER A 169 -9.42 -25.99 27.25
N PRO A 170 -8.37 -26.69 27.72
CA PRO A 170 -8.52 -27.93 28.47
C PRO A 170 -9.43 -27.75 29.69
N VAL A 171 -9.54 -26.51 30.20
CA VAL A 171 -10.50 -26.15 31.26
C VAL A 171 -11.94 -26.20 30.76
N VAL A 172 -12.23 -25.69 29.57
CA VAL A 172 -13.58 -25.78 28.95
C VAL A 172 -13.92 -27.23 28.66
N GLN A 173 -12.95 -28.00 28.17
CA GLN A 173 -13.07 -29.43 27.91
C GLN A 173 -13.25 -30.27 29.18
N GLN A 174 -12.67 -29.81 30.29
CA GLN A 174 -12.84 -30.43 31.60
C GLN A 174 -14.17 -30.04 32.25
N LEU A 175 -14.64 -28.80 32.05
CA LEU A 175 -15.94 -28.34 32.53
C LEU A 175 -17.11 -29.01 31.80
N GLU A 176 -17.01 -29.23 30.48
CA GLU A 176 -18.01 -30.03 29.76
C GLU A 176 -18.01 -31.49 30.23
N ASN A 177 -16.83 -32.09 30.43
CA ASN A 177 -16.73 -33.46 30.91
C ASN A 177 -17.30 -33.59 32.33
N VAL A 178 -17.05 -32.64 33.22
CA VAL A 178 -17.64 -32.60 34.57
C VAL A 178 -19.16 -32.42 34.49
N ALA A 179 -19.67 -31.55 33.62
CA ALA A 179 -21.11 -31.37 33.45
C ALA A 179 -21.82 -32.63 32.91
N ILE A 180 -21.11 -33.46 32.12
CA ILE A 180 -21.63 -34.71 31.56
C ILE A 180 -21.51 -35.89 32.54
N THR A 181 -20.40 -35.97 33.28
CA THR A 181 -20.09 -37.09 34.19
C THR A 181 -20.63 -36.92 35.60
N ASP A 182 -21.02 -35.71 36.01
CA ASP A 182 -21.62 -35.49 37.32
C ASP A 182 -23.06 -36.07 37.36
N PRO A 183 -23.31 -37.12 38.16
CA PRO A 183 -24.62 -37.77 38.26
C PRO A 183 -25.71 -36.85 38.82
N SER A 184 -25.32 -35.74 39.48
CA SER A 184 -26.26 -34.78 40.06
C SER A 184 -27.03 -33.98 39.01
N TYR A 185 -26.48 -33.79 37.81
CA TYR A 185 -27.15 -33.09 36.70
C TYR A 185 -28.04 -34.00 35.86
N GLN A 186 -27.75 -35.30 35.77
CA GLN A 186 -28.58 -36.26 35.01
C GLN A 186 -29.92 -36.60 35.68
N GLN A 187 -30.08 -36.31 36.96
CA GLN A 187 -31.31 -36.62 37.72
C GLN A 187 -32.32 -35.47 37.79
N GLY A 188 -32.18 -34.43 36.94
CA GLY A 188 -33.22 -33.41 36.75
C GLY A 188 -33.66 -32.69 38.04
N ARG A 189 -32.80 -32.61 39.07
CA ARG A 189 -33.10 -31.81 40.25
C ARG A 189 -32.68 -30.37 40.02
N THR A 190 -33.59 -29.58 39.46
CA THR A 190 -33.55 -28.13 39.61
C THR A 190 -33.57 -27.81 41.09
N ARG A 191 -32.56 -27.09 41.58
CA ARG A 191 -32.51 -26.62 42.97
C ARG A 191 -33.45 -25.43 43.10
N ASP A 192 -34.74 -25.71 43.25
CA ASP A 192 -35.72 -24.71 43.66
C ASP A 192 -35.60 -24.46 45.18
N SER A 193 -35.24 -23.22 45.50
CA SER A 193 -35.74 -22.39 46.62
C SER A 193 -35.92 -22.97 48.04
N ARG A 194 -35.13 -22.37 48.96
CA ARG A 194 -35.45 -21.94 50.34
C ARG A 194 -35.28 -22.92 51.53
N THR A 195 -34.64 -22.31 52.54
CA THR A 195 -34.73 -22.48 54.01
C THR A 195 -34.11 -23.68 54.72
N ALA A 196 -33.11 -23.32 55.53
CA ALA A 196 -32.88 -23.71 56.93
C ALA A 196 -32.00 -24.93 57.28
N ALA A 197 -31.25 -24.68 58.37
CA ALA A 197 -30.59 -25.59 59.31
C ALA A 197 -29.19 -26.15 58.96
N ALA A 198 -28.19 -25.62 59.68
CA ALA A 198 -26.97 -26.36 60.06
C ALA A 198 -27.33 -27.50 61.03
N PRO A 199 -26.52 -28.58 61.12
CA PRO A 199 -25.59 -28.66 62.25
C PRO A 199 -24.22 -29.32 61.97
N SER A 200 -23.21 -28.72 62.61
CA SER A 200 -21.97 -29.23 63.26
C SER A 200 -21.35 -30.60 62.92
N PHE A 201 -20.03 -30.61 62.68
CA PHE A 201 -18.99 -31.49 63.28
C PHE A 201 -17.58 -30.85 63.08
N PRO A 202 -16.53 -31.22 63.85
CA PRO A 202 -15.73 -30.28 64.65
C PRO A 202 -14.36 -29.88 64.05
N GLY A 203 -13.90 -28.66 64.36
CA GLY A 203 -12.48 -28.25 64.27
C GLY A 203 -11.69 -28.71 65.51
N PRO A 204 -10.33 -28.70 65.54
CA PRO A 204 -9.54 -27.45 65.68
C PRO A 204 -8.11 -27.56 65.04
N PRO A 205 -7.10 -26.68 65.32
CA PRO A 205 -7.09 -25.28 65.78
C PRO A 205 -6.30 -24.33 64.84
N GLY A 206 -6.61 -23.03 64.87
CA GLY A 206 -5.58 -21.96 64.77
C GLY A 206 -5.35 -21.37 66.17
N PRO A 207 -4.66 -20.21 66.37
CA PRO A 207 -3.81 -19.40 65.49
C PRO A 207 -2.48 -19.04 66.28
N PRO A 208 -1.71 -17.93 66.16
CA PRO A 208 -2.13 -16.52 65.98
C PRO A 208 -1.37 -15.69 64.93
N ILE A 209 -2.13 -14.73 64.41
CA ILE A 209 -1.77 -13.42 63.87
C ILE A 209 -0.83 -12.60 64.77
N SER A 210 0.20 -11.97 64.20
CA SER A 210 0.43 -10.51 64.24
C SER A 210 1.80 -10.07 63.71
N ALA A 211 1.82 -8.83 63.21
CA ALA A 211 2.95 -7.89 63.09
C ALA A 211 3.83 -7.91 61.81
N THR A 212 3.59 -6.92 60.95
CA THR A 212 4.64 -6.18 60.21
C THR A 212 5.71 -5.69 61.19
N PRO A 213 7.03 -5.69 60.87
CA PRO A 213 7.57 -4.71 59.91
C PRO A 213 8.82 -5.15 59.10
N GLN A 214 9.21 -4.26 58.18
CA GLN A 214 10.60 -3.92 57.83
C GLN A 214 11.24 -4.55 56.59
N SER A 215 11.66 -3.64 55.71
CA SER A 215 12.56 -3.80 54.58
C SER A 215 13.83 -4.55 54.97
N GLN A 216 14.24 -5.51 54.13
CA GLN A 216 15.62 -5.95 54.02
C GLN A 216 15.87 -6.56 52.64
N GLU A 217 16.76 -5.91 51.90
CA GLU A 217 17.51 -6.48 50.79
C GLU A 217 18.31 -7.69 51.29
N ALA A 218 18.33 -8.78 50.51
CA ALA A 218 19.52 -9.59 50.18
C ALA A 218 19.11 -10.93 49.58
N SER A 219 19.36 -11.06 48.27
CA SER A 219 19.93 -12.25 47.62
C SER A 219 19.51 -13.63 48.12
N ASN A 220 18.52 -14.23 47.44
CA ASN A 220 18.42 -15.68 47.31
C ASN A 220 18.14 -16.02 45.84
N PHE A 221 19.20 -16.41 45.13
CA PHE A 221 19.18 -16.72 43.70
C PHE A 221 18.62 -18.14 43.51
N ALA A 222 17.30 -18.27 43.36
CA ALA A 222 16.71 -19.49 42.82
C ALA A 222 16.81 -19.44 41.29
N PRO A 223 17.29 -20.50 40.60
CA PRO A 223 17.34 -20.51 39.15
C PRO A 223 15.91 -20.42 38.61
N MET A 224 15.59 -19.35 37.88
CA MET A 224 14.28 -19.17 37.27
C MET A 224 14.01 -20.32 36.28
N ALA A 225 12.88 -20.99 36.47
CA ALA A 225 12.35 -21.90 35.46
C ALA A 225 12.07 -21.10 34.18
N TYR A 226 12.72 -21.51 33.08
CA TYR A 226 12.59 -20.87 31.77
C TYR A 226 11.14 -21.01 31.27
N ASN A 227 10.40 -19.90 31.25
CA ASN A 227 9.08 -19.81 30.65
C ASN A 227 9.21 -19.24 29.22
N PRO A 228 9.10 -20.07 28.16
CA PRO A 228 9.24 -19.61 26.78
C PRO A 228 8.09 -18.69 26.32
N ALA A 229 7.03 -18.54 27.12
CA ALA A 229 5.91 -17.63 26.88
C ALA A 229 5.98 -16.34 27.73
N ALA A 230 7.08 -16.08 28.45
CA ALA A 230 7.25 -14.81 29.15
C ALA A 230 7.49 -13.68 28.12
N PRO A 231 6.59 -12.69 28.02
CA PRO A 231 6.82 -11.56 27.13
C PRO A 231 8.09 -10.81 27.54
N ALA A 232 8.80 -10.25 26.55
CA ALA A 232 9.99 -9.44 26.81
C ALA A 232 9.66 -8.31 27.80
N ALA A 233 10.56 -8.06 28.76
CA ALA A 233 10.39 -6.97 29.70
C ALA A 233 10.24 -5.64 28.93
N PRO A 234 9.29 -4.76 29.30
CA PRO A 234 9.07 -3.50 28.59
C PRO A 234 10.35 -2.67 28.49
N GLU A 235 10.67 -2.18 27.31
CA GLU A 235 11.81 -1.27 27.11
C GLU A 235 11.60 0.02 27.90
N VAL A 236 12.65 0.49 28.58
CA VAL A 236 12.62 1.75 29.33
C VAL A 236 12.55 2.90 28.32
N ILE A 237 11.38 3.55 28.26
CA ILE A 237 11.14 4.72 27.42
C ILE A 237 11.99 5.88 27.97
N GLN A 238 13.12 6.17 27.31
CA GLN A 238 13.85 7.42 27.57
C GLN A 238 13.11 8.57 26.89
N HIS A 239 12.52 9.44 27.72
CA HIS A 239 11.84 10.64 27.25
C HIS A 239 12.86 11.56 26.57
N ARG A 240 12.73 11.78 25.25
CA ARG A 240 13.58 12.72 24.52
C ARG A 240 13.39 14.10 25.13
N VAL A 241 14.50 14.68 25.60
CA VAL A 241 14.54 16.09 25.99
C VAL A 241 14.14 16.90 24.76
N LYS A 242 13.06 17.70 24.89
CA LYS A 242 12.65 18.65 23.86
C LYS A 242 13.87 19.51 23.53
N THR A 243 14.27 19.49 22.27
CA THR A 243 15.29 20.41 21.75
C THR A 243 14.87 21.83 22.16
N PRO A 244 15.73 22.61 22.83
CA PRO A 244 15.42 24.00 23.13
C PRO A 244 15.08 24.73 21.81
N PRO A 245 14.08 25.62 21.80
CA PRO A 245 13.87 26.47 20.64
C PRO A 245 15.16 27.25 20.35
N PRO A 246 15.54 27.40 19.07
CA PRO A 246 16.68 28.23 18.71
C PRO A 246 16.46 29.64 19.26
N GLU A 247 17.54 30.27 19.75
CA GLU A 247 17.48 31.64 20.27
C GLU A 247 16.92 32.58 19.20
N ASP A 248 15.92 33.39 19.58
CA ASP A 248 15.36 34.45 18.74
C ASP A 248 16.47 35.46 18.40
N GLY A 249 17.09 35.27 17.24
CA GLY A 249 18.22 36.08 16.80
C GLY A 249 19.09 35.50 15.70
N ALA A 250 18.88 34.24 15.29
CA ALA A 250 19.56 33.69 14.13
C ALA A 250 19.04 34.36 12.84
N GLY A 251 19.91 35.18 12.22
CA GLY A 251 19.61 35.95 11.02
C GLY A 251 18.97 35.15 9.88
N ASN A 252 18.12 35.84 9.13
CA ASN A 252 17.35 35.35 8.00
C ASN A 252 18.13 34.32 7.14
N PRO A 253 17.67 33.06 7.02
CA PRO A 253 18.40 31.99 6.35
C PRO A 253 18.65 32.25 4.84
N LEU A 254 17.92 33.19 4.24
CA LEU A 254 18.17 33.64 2.86
C LEU A 254 19.54 34.34 2.68
N VAL A 255 20.06 35.00 3.72
CA VAL A 255 21.31 35.78 3.61
C VAL A 255 22.55 34.89 3.73
N ALA A 256 22.47 33.81 4.52
CA ALA A 256 23.54 32.81 4.65
C ALA A 256 23.76 32.02 3.34
N ALA A 257 22.69 31.72 2.60
CA ALA A 257 22.78 31.08 1.29
C ALA A 257 23.41 32.01 0.23
N ALA A 258 23.05 33.29 0.22
CA ALA A 258 23.58 34.27 -0.74
C ALA A 258 25.10 34.54 -0.56
N THR A 259 25.62 34.38 0.65
CA THR A 259 27.06 34.60 0.91
C THR A 259 27.91 33.37 0.55
N SER A 260 27.29 32.19 0.44
CA SER A 260 27.98 30.92 0.11
C SER A 260 28.23 30.75 -1.39
N ASP A 261 27.53 31.50 -2.25
CA ASP A 261 27.62 31.38 -3.72
C ASP A 261 28.72 32.28 -4.34
N GLN A 262 29.28 33.24 -3.60
CA GLN A 262 30.35 34.12 -4.09
C GLN A 262 31.78 33.53 -3.96
N GLY A 263 31.92 32.22 -3.80
CA GLY A 263 33.19 31.62 -3.34
C GLY A 263 33.87 30.59 -4.23
N GLN A 264 33.34 30.17 -5.37
CA GLN A 264 33.91 29.06 -6.14
C GLN A 264 34.12 29.40 -7.63
N THR A 265 35.20 30.13 -7.90
CA THR A 265 35.84 30.19 -9.23
C THR A 265 36.64 28.91 -9.45
N TYR A 266 36.12 27.99 -10.26
CA TYR A 266 36.93 26.95 -10.91
C TYR A 266 37.25 27.42 -12.33
N GLY A 267 38.43 28.00 -12.50
CA GLY A 267 39.01 28.30 -13.80
C GLY A 267 39.63 27.05 -14.42
N VAL A 268 39.34 26.80 -15.70
CA VAL A 268 40.09 25.86 -16.55
C VAL A 268 40.47 26.62 -17.83
N PRO A 269 41.76 26.64 -18.25
CA PRO A 269 42.21 27.50 -19.32
C PRO A 269 41.85 26.94 -20.70
N PHE A 270 41.37 27.82 -21.57
CA PHE A 270 41.19 27.58 -23.00
C PHE A 270 42.56 27.45 -23.70
N GLN A 271 42.79 26.33 -24.37
CA GLN A 271 43.82 26.19 -25.40
C GLN A 271 43.14 25.88 -26.74
N ASN A 272 43.22 26.86 -27.64
CA ASN A 272 42.84 26.78 -29.04
C ASN A 272 43.88 25.96 -29.82
N PRO A 273 43.46 25.08 -30.75
CA PRO A 273 44.05 25.18 -32.08
C PRO A 273 43.09 24.89 -33.25
N GLY A 274 43.11 25.75 -34.26
CA GLY A 274 43.07 25.34 -35.67
C GLY A 274 41.72 25.18 -36.39
N GLY A 275 41.35 26.19 -37.18
CA GLY A 275 41.34 26.09 -38.65
C GLY A 275 40.19 25.39 -39.40
N PHE A 276 39.49 26.19 -40.23
CA PHE A 276 38.81 25.88 -41.53
C PHE A 276 37.54 25.00 -41.48
N SER A 277 36.46 25.17 -42.26
CA SER A 277 36.09 26.03 -43.41
C SER A 277 34.55 26.00 -43.56
N GLY A 278 33.94 27.10 -44.00
CA GLY A 278 32.48 27.23 -44.19
C GLY A 278 31.93 26.54 -45.45
N PRO A 279 30.59 26.43 -45.58
CA PRO A 279 29.93 25.72 -46.68
C PRO A 279 29.91 26.54 -47.99
N PRO A 280 29.85 25.88 -49.17
CA PRO A 280 29.93 26.53 -50.48
C PRO A 280 28.65 27.29 -50.84
N GLN A 281 28.81 28.49 -51.41
CA GLN A 281 27.74 29.25 -52.07
C GLN A 281 27.46 28.67 -53.48
N ALA A 282 26.18 28.47 -53.77
CA ALA A 282 25.69 28.13 -55.10
C ALA A 282 25.78 29.33 -56.06
N ALA A 283 26.30 29.10 -57.27
CA ALA A 283 26.30 30.07 -58.37
C ALA A 283 24.96 30.00 -59.15
N PRO A 284 24.44 31.14 -59.65
CA PRO A 284 23.25 31.14 -60.49
C PRO A 284 23.60 30.82 -61.95
N GLN A 285 22.79 29.95 -62.56
CA GLN A 285 22.71 29.80 -64.02
C GLN A 285 22.07 31.04 -64.64
N GLN A 286 22.68 31.59 -65.69
CA GLN A 286 21.96 32.29 -66.74
C GLN A 286 22.76 32.33 -68.05
N SER A 287 22.11 31.80 -69.09
CA SER A 287 22.27 31.97 -70.55
C SER A 287 23.63 31.74 -71.20
#